data_AF-A0A5R1YUF0-F1
#
_entry.id   AF-A0A5R1YUF0-F1
#
_cell.length_a   1.000
_cell.length_b   1.000
_cell.length_c   1.000
_cell.angle_alpha   90.00
_cell.angle_beta   90.00
_cell.angle_gamma   90.00
#
_symmetry.space_group_name_H-M   'P 1'
#
loop_
_entity.id
_entity.type
_entity.pdbx_description
1 polymer ?
#
loop_
_entity_poly.entity_id
_entity_poly.type
_entity_poly.pdbx_seq_one_letter_code
_entity_poly.pdbx_strand_id
1 'polypeptide(L)' 'PDPNAPRAPYGWITYATVQSLATAMTRSASHAPLDLVKDLKANGADTVIGPLKWDEKGDLKGFEFGVFQWHADGSSTVAK' A
#
# COMPACT_ATOMS: atom_id res chain seq x y z
N PRO A 1 10.94 7.69 6.38
CA PRO A 1 11.07 6.29 6.83
C PRO A 1 11.36 5.40 5.61
N ASP A 2 12.39 4.56 5.66
CA ASP A 2 12.75 3.69 4.54
C ASP A 2 11.74 2.54 4.41
N PRO A 3 10.93 2.47 3.33
CA PRO A 3 9.97 1.39 3.11
C PRO A 3 10.64 0.02 2.93
N ASN A 4 11.96 -0.02 2.72
CA ASN A 4 12.76 -1.23 2.54
C ASN A 4 13.42 -1.73 3.84
N ALA A 5 13.20 -1.06 4.97
CA ALA A 5 13.73 -1.51 6.25
C ALA A 5 13.00 -2.80 6.71
N PRO A 6 13.70 -3.80 7.27
CA PRO A 6 13.18 -5.14 7.65
C PRO A 6 12.19 -5.15 8.84
N ARG A 7 11.41 -4.08 9.04
CA ARG A 7 10.31 -4.04 10.00
C ARG A 7 9.05 -4.56 9.32
N ALA A 8 8.44 -5.55 9.98
CA ALA A 8 7.35 -6.40 9.50
C ALA A 8 6.52 -5.79 8.34
N PRO A 9 6.56 -6.37 7.13
CA PRO A 9 5.88 -5.83 5.94
C PRO A 9 4.38 -5.62 6.15
N TYR A 10 3.76 -6.44 7.00
CA TYR A 10 2.36 -6.31 7.39
C TYR A 10 2.02 -4.99 8.07
N GLY A 11 2.91 -4.45 8.92
CA GLY A 11 2.68 -3.18 9.59
C GLY A 11 2.57 -2.02 8.60
N TRP A 12 3.43 -2.00 7.57
CA TRP A 12 3.40 -0.99 6.52
C TRP A 12 2.19 -1.14 5.59
N ILE A 13 1.81 -2.39 5.26
CA ILE A 13 0.60 -2.67 4.46
C ILE A 13 -0.66 -2.21 5.20
N THR A 14 -0.76 -2.50 6.50
CA THR A 14 -1.91 -2.03 7.30
C THR A 14 -1.95 -0.51 7.37
N TYR A 15 -0.81 0.15 7.55
CA TYR A 15 -0.75 1.61 7.56
C TYR A 15 -1.18 2.21 6.21
N ALA A 16 -0.67 1.67 5.09
CA ALA A 16 -1.05 2.07 3.74
C ALA A 16 -2.55 1.86 3.47
N THR A 17 -3.15 0.82 4.03
CA THR A 17 -4.60 0.55 3.95
C THR A 17 -5.40 1.66 4.63
N VAL A 18 -4.98 2.09 5.84
CA VAL A 18 -5.63 3.18 6.56
C VAL A 18 -5.45 4.51 5.83
N GLN A 19 -4.26 4.78 5.26
CA GLN A 19 -4.03 5.96 4.43
C GLN A 19 -4.98 5.98 3.22
N SER A 20 -5.10 4.85 2.52
CA SER A 20 -6.00 4.72 1.36
C SER A 20 -7.45 5.00 1.73
N LEU A 21 -7.92 4.45 2.85
CA LEU A 21 -9.27 4.70 3.35
C LEU A 21 -9.50 6.19 3.66
N ALA A 22 -8.56 6.82 4.37
CA ALA A 22 -8.64 8.25 4.72
C ALA A 22 -8.63 9.16 3.48
N THR A 23 -7.79 8.85 2.48
CA THR A 23 -7.76 9.55 1.19
C THR A 23 -9.11 9.47 0.50
N ALA A 24 -9.72 8.28 0.42
CA ALA A 24 -11.01 8.09 -0.23
C ALA A 24 -12.14 8.85 0.47
N MET A 25 -12.19 8.80 1.81
CA MET A 25 -13.19 9.52 2.60
C MET A 25 -13.09 11.02 2.39
N THR A 26 -11.87 11.56 2.37
CA THR A 26 -11.62 12.99 2.16
C THR A 26 -12.01 13.42 0.75
N ARG A 27 -11.61 12.67 -0.28
CA ARG A 27 -11.82 13.05 -1.69
C ARG A 27 -13.26 12.87 -2.16
N SER A 28 -13.94 11.82 -1.69
CA SER A 28 -15.35 11.57 -2.02
C SER A 28 -16.34 12.34 -1.13
N ALA A 29 -15.87 12.92 -0.02
CA ALA A 29 -16.71 13.51 1.02
C ALA A 29 -17.83 12.55 1.50
N SER A 30 -17.57 11.24 1.47
CA SER A 30 -18.52 10.18 1.80
C SER A 30 -17.90 9.22 2.81
N HIS A 31 -18.76 8.58 3.62
CA HIS A 31 -18.39 7.44 4.45
C HIS A 31 -19.05 6.14 3.93
N ALA A 32 -19.78 6.19 2.81
CA ALA A 32 -20.46 5.04 2.25
C ALA A 32 -19.44 4.12 1.56
N PRO A 33 -19.39 2.80 1.89
CA PRO A 33 -18.35 1.91 1.39
C PRO A 33 -18.22 1.87 -0.14
N LEU A 34 -19.34 1.91 -0.87
CA LEU A 34 -19.33 1.87 -2.33
C LEU A 34 -18.74 3.14 -2.97
N ASP A 35 -18.96 4.31 -2.36
CA ASP A 35 -18.38 5.57 -2.84
C ASP A 35 -16.86 5.56 -2.65
N LEU A 36 -16.39 5.06 -1.52
CA LEU A 36 -14.96 4.94 -1.21
C LEU A 36 -14.25 3.98 -2.17
N VAL A 37 -14.84 2.81 -2.42
CA VAL A 37 -14.30 1.83 -3.36
C VAL A 37 -14.26 2.39 -4.78
N LYS A 38 -15.33 3.09 -5.19
CA LYS A 38 -15.39 3.74 -6.50
C LYS A 38 -14.30 4.81 -6.66
N ASP A 39 -14.10 5.63 -5.63
CA ASP A 39 -13.03 6.64 -5.63
C ASP A 39 -11.64 6.00 -5.72
N LEU A 40 -11.35 4.99 -4.90
CA LEU A 40 -10.05 4.30 -4.90
C LEU A 40 -9.74 3.64 -6.24
N LYS A 41 -10.72 2.98 -6.85
CA LYS A 41 -10.55 2.34 -8.18
C LYS A 41 -10.30 3.35 -9.29
N ALA A 42 -10.91 4.53 -9.21
CA ALA A 42 -10.74 5.59 -10.20
C ALA A 42 -9.41 6.34 -10.04
N ASN A 43 -9.01 6.62 -8.79
CA ASN A 43 -8.03 7.65 -8.50
C ASN A 43 -6.76 7.13 -7.79
N GLY A 44 -6.79 5.93 -7.22
CA GLY A 44 -5.68 5.40 -6.42
C GLY A 44 -5.46 6.14 -5.10
N ALA A 45 -4.33 5.87 -4.43
CA ALA A 45 -3.92 6.54 -3.21
C ALA A 45 -2.39 6.57 -3.06
N ASP A 46 -1.83 7.68 -2.59
CA ASP A 46 -0.41 7.78 -2.25
C ASP A 46 -0.18 7.32 -0.81
N THR A 47 0.69 6.34 -0.62
CA THR A 47 0.92 5.71 0.69
C THR A 47 2.40 5.60 1.04
N VAL A 48 2.70 5.19 2.26
CA VAL A 48 4.09 4.95 2.72
C VAL A 48 4.81 3.84 1.93
N ILE A 49 4.08 2.94 1.26
CA ILE A 49 4.64 1.89 0.41
C ILE A 49 4.63 2.28 -1.08
N GLY A 50 4.36 3.55 -1.39
CA GLY A 50 4.25 4.06 -2.75
C GLY A 50 2.81 4.27 -3.23
N PRO A 51 2.64 4.68 -4.50
CA PRO A 51 1.33 4.91 -5.09
C PRO A 51 0.61 3.58 -5.34
N LEU A 52 -0.59 3.44 -4.80
CA LEU A 52 -1.45 2.29 -4.99
C LEU A 52 -2.52 2.57 -6.04
N LYS A 53 -2.71 1.61 -6.94
CA LYS A 53 -3.79 1.62 -7.94
C LYS A 53 -4.50 0.27 -7.92
N TRP A 54 -5.81 0.30 -8.05
CA TRP A 54 -6.64 -0.90 -8.03
C TRP A 54 -7.21 -1.23 -9.40
N ASP A 55 -7.45 -2.51 -9.65
CA ASP A 55 -8.26 -2.97 -10.76
C ASP A 55 -9.75 -3.07 -10.41
N GLU A 56 -10.54 -3.52 -11.38
CA GLU A 56 -11.99 -3.66 -11.22
C GLU A 56 -12.37 -4.69 -10.15
N LYS A 57 -11.52 -5.69 -9.91
CA LYS A 57 -11.71 -6.73 -8.89
C LYS A 57 -11.26 -6.28 -7.51
N GLY A 58 -10.45 -5.22 -7.44
CA GLY A 58 -9.89 -4.67 -6.20
C GLY A 58 -8.47 -5.18 -5.92
N ASP A 59 -7.81 -5.76 -6.91
CA ASP A 59 -6.39 -6.16 -6.80
C ASP A 59 -5.49 -4.97 -7.11
N LEU A 60 -4.31 -4.92 -6.46
CA LEU A 60 -3.32 -3.90 -6.75
C LEU A 60 -2.69 -4.12 -8.13
N LYS A 61 -2.69 -3.08 -8.95
CA LYS A 61 -2.00 -3.06 -10.24
C LYS A 61 -0.53 -2.72 -10.05
N GLY A 62 0.36 -3.54 -10.60
CA GLY A 62 1.80 -3.26 -10.63
C GLY A 62 2.46 -3.27 -9.26
N PHE A 63 1.91 -4.04 -8.30
CA PHE A 63 2.58 -4.27 -7.03
C PHE A 63 3.77 -5.20 -7.25
N GLU A 64 4.97 -4.68 -7.07
CA GLU A 64 6.22 -5.44 -7.18
C GLU A 64 6.73 -5.80 -5.78
N PHE A 65 7.16 -7.05 -5.63
CA PHE A 65 7.88 -7.48 -4.44
C PHE A 65 9.36 -7.20 -4.66
N GLY A 66 9.97 -6.43 -3.76
CA GLY A 66 11.42 -6.30 -3.74
C GLY A 66 12.07 -7.67 -3.45
N VAL A 67 13.19 -7.96 -4.12
CA VAL A 67 14.00 -9.14 -3.84
C VAL A 67 15.05 -8.76 -2.80
N PHE A 68 15.13 -9.53 -1.71
CA PHE A 68 16.05 -9.25 -0.61
C PHE A 68 16.90 -10.48 -0.29
N GLN A 69 18.18 -10.25 -0.02
CA GLN A 69 19.06 -11.24 0.57
C GLN A 69 18.89 -11.22 2.09
N TRP A 70 18.62 -12.39 2.66
CA TRP A 70 18.47 -12.59 4.10
C TRP A 70 19.83 -12.84 4.77
N HIS A 71 20.01 -12.28 5.97
CA HIS A 71 21.22 -12.43 6.78
C HIS A 71 20.94 -13.28 8.03
N ALA A 72 21.99 -13.89 8.59
CA ALA A 72 21.87 -14.78 9.75
C ALA A 72 21.36 -14.07 11.02
N ASP A 73 21.55 -12.75 11.11
CA ASP A 73 21.06 -11.90 12.22
C ASP A 73 19.58 -11.50 12.07
N GLY A 74 18.89 -12.00 11.04
CA GLY A 74 17.50 -11.68 10.75
C GLY A 74 17.29 -10.34 10.04
N SER A 75 18.37 -9.65 9.65
CA SER A 75 18.28 -8.49 8.77
C SER A 75 18.21 -8.91 7.30
N SER A 76 17.84 -7.97 6.43
CA SER A 76 17.82 -8.19 4.99
C SER A 76 18.34 -6.97 4.24
N THR A 77 19.00 -7.19 3.11
CA THR A 77 19.44 -6.14 2.19
C THR A 77 18.86 -6.37 0.80
N VAL A 78 18.62 -5.31 0.03
CA VAL A 78 18.15 -5.43 -1.37
C VAL A 78 19.12 -6.33 -2.14
N ALA A 79 18.58 -7.35 -2.83
CA ALA A 79 19.38 -8.24 -3.66
C ALA A 79 19.92 -7.48 -4.87
N LYS A 80 21.19 -7.75 -5.23
CA LYS A 80 21.82 -7.20 -6.43
C LYS A 80 21.40 -7.94 -7.69
#